data_AF-A0A2N2NA88-F1
#
_entry.id   AF-A0A2N2NA88-F1
#
_cell.length_a   1.000
_cell.length_b   1.000
_cell.length_c   1.000
_cell.angle_alpha   90.00
_cell.angle_beta   90.00
_cell.angle_gamma   90.00
#
_symmetry.space_group_name_H-M   'P 1'
#
loop_
_entity.id
_entity.type
_entity.pdbx_description
1 polymer ?
#
loop_
_entity_poly.entity_id
_entity_poly.type
_entity_poly.pdbx_seq_one_letter_code
_entity_poly.pdbx_strand_id
1 'polypeptide(L)' 'MSDFLRFFSWYLAISVVGWVSLPIIFRLLPNLASKGFALAKPFGLLIWGYLFWLLCSFGVLQNNTGGVVLAFV' A
#
# COMPACT_ATOMS: atom_id res chain seq x y z
N MET A 1 15.85 1.32 -21.19
CA MET A 1 14.99 2.49 -20.87
C MET A 1 13.74 2.09 -20.09
N SER A 2 13.06 1.00 -20.48
CA SER A 2 11.87 0.46 -19.80
C SER A 2 12.06 0.12 -18.33
N ASP A 3 13.22 -0.41 -17.93
CA ASP A 3 13.46 -0.87 -16.56
C ASP A 3 13.55 0.30 -15.57
N PHE A 4 14.11 1.42 -16.02
CA PHE A 4 14.17 2.65 -15.24
C PHE A 4 12.76 3.21 -14.97
N LEU A 5 11.91 3.22 -15.99
CA LEU A 5 10.50 3.64 -15.86
C LEU A 5 9.73 2.72 -14.90
N ARG A 6 9.94 1.39 -14.98
CA ARG A 6 9.33 0.41 -14.07
C ARG A 6 9.76 0.64 -12.63
N PHE A 7 11.06 0.80 -12.39
CA PHE A 7 11.59 1.10 -11.06
C PHE A 7 10.97 2.37 -10.48
N PHE A 8 10.95 3.45 -11.25
CA PHE A 8 10.40 4.73 -10.80
C PHE A 8 8.90 4.64 -10.53
N SER A 9 8.14 3.97 -11.40
CA SER A 9 6.70 3.75 -11.19
C SER A 9 6.40 2.97 -9.91
N TRP A 10 7.18 1.93 -9.62
CA TRP A 10 7.02 1.13 -8.42
C TRP A 10 7.38 1.92 -7.16
N TYR A 11 8.50 2.65 -7.20
CA TYR A 11 8.92 3.50 -6.10
C TYR A 11 7.88 4.58 -5.79
N LEU A 12 7.28 5.18 -6.82
CA LEU A 12 6.21 6.15 -6.68
C LEU A 12 4.96 5.50 -6.08
N ALA A 13 4.55 4.32 -6.58
CA ALA A 13 3.42 3.57 -6.04
C ALA A 13 3.57 3.26 -4.53
N ILE A 14 4.72 2.69 -4.10
CA ILE A 14 4.99 2.45 -2.67
C ILE A 14 4.97 3.77 -1.88
N SER A 15 5.49 4.85 -2.44
CA SER A 15 5.53 6.14 -1.76
C SER A 15 4.13 6.70 -1.53
N VAL A 16 3.23 6.59 -2.53
CA VAL A 16 1.81 6.95 -2.40
C VAL A 16 1.12 6.10 -1.33
N VAL A 17 1.31 4.77 -1.37
CA VAL A 17 0.75 3.84 -0.38
C VAL A 17 1.21 4.19 1.05
N GLY A 18 2.52 4.47 1.21
CA GLY A 18 3.08 4.90 2.48
C GLY A 18 2.52 6.23 2.96
N TRP A 19 2.33 7.20 2.06
CA TRP A 19 1.74 8.51 2.36
C TRP A 19 0.30 8.40 2.85
N VAL A 20 -0.55 7.63 2.16
CA VAL A 20 -1.94 7.39 2.56
C VAL A 20 -2.02 6.68 3.92
N SER A 21 -0.99 5.91 4.28
CA SER A 21 -0.91 5.17 5.54
C SER A 21 -0.45 6.01 6.74
N LEU A 22 0.14 7.18 6.52
CA LEU A 22 0.62 8.07 7.59
C LEU A 22 -0.43 8.44 8.65
N PRO A 23 -1.65 8.90 8.29
CA PRO A 23 -2.66 9.24 9.30
C PRO A 23 -3.04 8.06 10.19
N ILE A 24 -2.99 6.83 9.65
CA ILE A 24 -3.29 5.61 10.40
C ILE A 24 -2.12 5.27 11.33
N ILE A 25 -0.90 5.23 10.80
CA ILE A 25 0.34 4.95 11.53
C ILE A 25 0.54 5.94 12.69
N PHE A 26 0.35 7.24 12.46
CA PHE A 26 0.55 8.26 13.49
C PHE A 26 -0.45 8.15 14.65
N ARG A 27 -1.63 7.57 14.39
CA ARG A 27 -2.64 7.27 15.42
C ARG A 27 -2.36 5.95 16.15
N LEU A 28 -1.86 4.93 15.45
CA LEU A 28 -1.60 3.60 16.02
C LEU A 28 -0.26 3.51 16.76
N LEU A 29 0.75 4.25 16.33
CA LEU A 29 2.12 4.19 16.85
C LEU A 29 2.60 5.55 17.39
N PRO A 30 1.81 6.26 18.22
CA PRO A 30 2.17 7.62 18.66
C PRO A 30 3.43 7.65 19.53
N ASN A 31 3.76 6.53 20.20
CA ASN A 31 4.86 6.41 21.16
C ASN A 31 6.17 5.92 20.52
N LEU A 32 6.20 5.60 19.22
CA LEU A 32 7.43 5.24 18.52
C LEU A 32 8.20 6.49 18.10
N ALA A 33 9.52 6.35 18.00
CA ALA A 33 10.36 7.38 17.36
C ALA A 33 9.80 7.73 15.99
N SER A 34 9.70 9.03 15.67
CA SER A 34 9.07 9.55 14.45
C SER A 34 7.62 9.10 14.21
N LYS A 35 6.87 8.75 15.28
CA LYS A 35 5.48 8.28 15.21
C LYS A 35 5.29 7.05 14.31
N GLY A 36 6.31 6.19 14.21
CA GLY A 36 6.26 4.99 13.37
C GLY A 36 6.38 5.25 11.87
N PHE A 37 6.86 6.42 11.43
CA PHE A 37 7.00 6.78 10.01
C PHE A 37 7.70 5.72 9.15
N ALA A 38 8.75 5.08 9.67
CA ALA A 38 9.47 4.01 8.98
C ALA A 38 8.58 2.81 8.60
N LEU A 39 7.49 2.59 9.33
CA LEU A 39 6.54 1.50 9.11
C LEU A 39 5.42 1.88 8.14
N ALA A 40 5.31 3.13 7.72
CA ALA A 40 4.18 3.59 6.90
C ALA A 40 4.08 2.85 5.56
N LYS A 41 5.22 2.67 4.87
CA LYS A 41 5.29 1.93 3.60
C LYS A 41 4.93 0.43 3.77
N PRO A 42 5.61 -0.35 4.64
CA PRO A 42 5.27 -1.77 4.79
C PRO A 42 3.86 -2.00 5.34
N PHE A 43 3.38 -1.14 6.24
CA PHE A 43 2.01 -1.23 6.76
C PHE A 43 0.96 -0.98 5.69
N GLY A 44 1.14 0.07 4.87
CA GLY A 44 0.24 0.35 3.77
C GLY A 44 0.18 -0.77 2.74
N LEU A 45 1.35 -1.32 2.37
CA LEU A 45 1.43 -2.46 1.47
C LEU A 45 0.74 -3.70 2.06
N LEU A 46 0.91 -3.95 3.36
CA LEU A 46 0.27 -5.07 4.03
C LEU A 46 -1.26 -4.94 4.00
N ILE A 47 -1.80 -3.79 4.40
CA ILE A 47 -3.26 -3.56 4.40
C ILE A 47 -3.82 -3.65 2.99
N TRP A 48 -3.22 -2.95 2.05
CA TRP A 48 -3.70 -2.91 0.68
C TRP A 48 -3.65 -4.30 0.02
N GLY A 49 -2.51 -4.99 0.12
CA GLY A 49 -2.36 -6.34 -0.41
C GLY A 49 -3.28 -7.35 0.26
N TYR A 50 -3.48 -7.25 1.58
CA TYR A 50 -4.38 -8.12 2.32
C TYR A 50 -5.85 -7.90 1.93
N LEU A 51 -6.30 -6.64 1.79
CA LEU A 51 -7.66 -6.34 1.33
C LEU A 51 -7.89 -6.85 -0.09
N PHE A 52 -6.95 -6.63 -1.00
CA PHE A 52 -7.02 -7.17 -2.35
C PHE A 52 -7.14 -8.70 -2.34
N TRP A 53 -6.26 -9.39 -1.61
CA TRP A 53 -6.27 -10.84 -1.48
C TRP A 53 -7.60 -11.36 -0.90
N LEU A 54 -8.12 -10.70 0.14
CA LEU A 54 -9.36 -11.06 0.80
C LEU A 54 -10.56 -10.91 -0.16
N LEU A 55 -10.65 -9.78 -0.86
CA LEU A 55 -11.72 -9.50 -1.81
C LEU A 55 -11.68 -10.43 -3.02
N CYS A 56 -10.49 -10.79 -3.50
CA CYS A 56 -10.34 -11.83 -4.51
C CYS A 56 -10.79 -13.20 -3.99
N SER A 57 -10.45 -13.54 -2.75
CA SER A 57 -10.86 -14.81 -2.13
C SER A 57 -12.38 -14.94 -1.98
N PHE A 58 -13.08 -13.83 -1.72
CA PHE A 58 -14.55 -13.79 -1.72
C PHE A 58 -15.19 -13.66 -3.11
N GLY A 59 -14.39 -13.55 -4.18
CA GLY A 59 -14.88 -13.38 -5.55
C GLY A 59 -15.44 -11.97 -5.85
N VAL A 60 -15.19 -10.99 -4.97
CA VAL A 60 -15.61 -9.59 -5.17
C VAL A 60 -14.75 -8.89 -6.22
N LEU A 61 -13.44 -9.14 -6.20
CA LEU A 61 -12.48 -8.58 -7.15
C LEU A 61 -11.85 -9.67 -8.01
N GLN A 62 -11.55 -9.33 -9.26
CA GLN A 62 -10.77 -10.19 -10.14
C GLN A 62 -9.28 -10.04 -9.82
N ASN A 63 -8.53 -11.15 -9.91
CA ASN A 63 -7.08 -11.14 -9.74
C ASN A 63 -6.38 -10.60 -11.01
N ASN A 64 -6.49 -9.30 -11.22
CA ASN A 64 -5.87 -8.58 -12.33
C ASN A 64 -5.42 -7.18 -11.86
N THR A 65 -4.77 -6.43 -12.76
CA THR A 65 -4.28 -5.08 -12.45
C THR A 65 -5.39 -4.13 -12.00
N GLY A 66 -6.58 -4.22 -12.60
CA GLY A 66 -7.72 -3.40 -12.22
C GLY A 66 -8.23 -3.71 -10.80
N GLY A 67 -8.28 -4.99 -10.43
CA GLY A 67 -8.65 -5.42 -9.08
C GLY A 67 -7.67 -4.92 -8.02
N VAL A 68 -6.36 -5.00 -8.27
CA VAL A 68 -5.34 -4.46 -7.35
C VAL A 68 -5.55 -2.96 -7.14
N VAL A 69 -5.75 -2.19 -8.22
CA VAL A 69 -5.96 -0.74 -8.14
C VAL A 69 -7.27 -0.42 -7.41
N LEU A 70 -8.37 -1.12 -7.71
CA LEU A 70 -9.65 -0.94 -7.04
C LEU A 70 -9.59 -1.25 -5.54
N ALA A 71 -8.78 -2.22 -5.11
CA ALA A 71 -8.59 -2.50 -3.69
C ALA A 71 -7.86 -1.37 -2.93
N PHE A 72 -7.23 -0.43 -3.64
CA PHE A 72 -6.58 0.74 -3.03
C PHE A 72 -7.52 1.94 -2.85
N VAL A 73 -8.53 2.05 -3.72
CA VAL A 73 -9.44 3.20 -3.85
C VAL A 73 -10.63 3.03 -2.93
#